data_AF-A0A349E0T9-F1
#
_entry.id   AF-A0A349E0T9-F1
#
_cell.length_a   1.000
_cell.length_b   1.000
_cell.length_c   1.000
_cell.angle_alpha   90.00
_cell.angle_beta   90.00
_cell.angle_gamma   90.00
#
_symmetry.space_group_name_H-M   'P 1'
#
loop_
_entity.id
_entity.type
_entity.pdbx_description
1 polymer ?
#
loop_
_entity_poly.entity_id
_entity_poly.type
_entity_poly.pdbx_seq_one_letter_code
_entity_poly.pdbx_strand_id
1 'polypeptide(L)'
;MTFKNYYEILGISSDASATEIKLSYRTLAKTWHPDKNNTLEAKHRFRCINEAYQTLSQPTKRQAYDLQYWSQVMFSQELQILQQEIEQTIQQAQQKRQAAHELWMQNFETMWANKMGQAYA
;
A
#
# COMPACT_ATOMS: atom_id res chain seq x y z
N MET A 1 -7.98 10.44 11.77
CA MET A 1 -8.46 11.16 10.58
C MET A 1 -7.76 10.51 9.39
N THR A 2 -8.50 10.00 8.40
CA THR A 2 -7.92 9.42 7.19
C THR A 2 -7.49 10.53 6.24
N PHE A 3 -6.26 10.46 5.71
CA PHE A 3 -5.77 11.41 4.71
C PHE A 3 -6.63 11.29 3.44
N LYS A 4 -7.16 12.40 2.93
CA LYS A 4 -7.97 12.41 1.71
C LYS A 4 -7.04 12.51 0.49
N ASN A 5 -7.07 11.50 -0.36
CA ASN A 5 -6.35 11.54 -1.62
C ASN A 5 -7.16 12.32 -2.69
N TYR A 6 -6.79 13.59 -2.93
CA TYR A 6 -7.45 14.46 -3.89
C TYR A 6 -7.16 14.07 -5.34
N TYR A 7 -6.01 13.46 -5.61
CA TYR A 7 -5.69 12.90 -6.91
C TYR A 7 -6.62 11.73 -7.25
N GLU A 8 -6.85 10.82 -6.30
CA GLU A 8 -7.84 9.74 -6.43
C GLU A 8 -9.28 10.25 -6.54
N ILE A 9 -9.67 11.26 -5.74
CA ILE A 9 -11.02 11.85 -5.79
C ILE A 9 -11.31 12.44 -7.17
N LEU A 10 -10.31 13.05 -7.81
CA LEU A 10 -10.41 13.54 -9.19
C LEU A 10 -10.05 12.47 -10.23
N GLY A 11 -9.64 11.27 -9.85
CA GLY A 11 -9.25 10.21 -10.79
C GLY A 11 -8.12 10.60 -11.73
N ILE A 12 -7.12 11.33 -11.22
CA ILE A 12 -5.95 11.81 -11.98
C ILE A 12 -4.64 11.38 -11.31
N SER A 13 -3.54 11.42 -12.06
CA SER A 13 -2.19 11.20 -11.52
C SER A 13 -1.75 12.36 -10.60
N SER A 14 -0.86 12.09 -9.66
CA SER A 14 -0.15 13.13 -8.88
C SER A 14 0.64 14.09 -9.78
N ASP A 15 1.06 13.62 -10.95
CA ASP A 15 1.81 14.41 -11.95
C ASP A 15 0.89 15.19 -12.91
N ALA A 16 -0.43 15.15 -12.70
CA ALA A 16 -1.38 15.77 -13.61
C ALA A 16 -1.15 17.29 -13.75
N SER A 17 -1.28 17.74 -14.99
CA SER A 17 -1.21 19.15 -15.36
C SER A 17 -2.45 19.93 -14.87
N ALA A 18 -2.33 21.26 -14.78
CA ALA A 18 -3.44 22.12 -14.40
C ALA A 18 -4.66 22.00 -15.35
N THR A 19 -4.40 21.71 -16.63
CA THR A 19 -5.43 21.46 -17.64
C THR A 19 -6.18 20.17 -17.38
N GLU A 20 -5.48 19.08 -17.03
CA GLU A 20 -6.07 17.79 -16.68
C GLU A 20 -6.90 17.87 -15.38
N ILE A 21 -6.38 18.55 -14.35
CA ILE A 21 -7.12 18.81 -13.10
C ILE A 21 -8.45 19.50 -13.40
N LYS A 22 -8.42 20.55 -14.23
CA LYS A 22 -9.61 21.31 -14.61
C LYS A 22 -10.58 20.51 -15.48
N LEU A 23 -10.06 19.69 -16.38
CA LEU A 23 -10.88 18.83 -17.24
C LEU A 23 -11.61 17.77 -16.41
N SER A 24 -10.89 17.06 -15.53
CA SER A 24 -11.49 16.06 -14.66
C SER A 24 -12.57 16.66 -13.77
N TYR A 25 -12.27 17.80 -13.11
CA TYR A 25 -13.25 18.50 -12.28
C TYR A 25 -14.54 18.81 -13.05
N ARG A 26 -14.45 19.33 -14.27
CA ARG A 26 -15.63 19.66 -15.09
C ARG A 26 -16.47 18.43 -15.42
N THR A 27 -15.81 17.32 -15.76
CA THR A 27 -16.47 16.05 -16.05
C THR A 27 -17.20 15.52 -14.82
N LEU A 28 -16.52 15.46 -13.68
CA LEU A 28 -17.08 14.95 -12.42
C LEU A 28 -18.18 15.88 -11.87
N ALA A 29 -17.99 17.19 -11.95
CA ALA A 29 -18.98 18.18 -11.52
C ALA A 29 -20.29 18.04 -12.32
N LYS A 30 -20.20 17.79 -13.64
CA LYS A 30 -21.38 17.56 -14.48
C LYS A 30 -22.13 16.27 -14.10
N THR A 31 -21.39 15.23 -13.74
CA THR A 31 -21.94 13.92 -13.35
C THR A 31 -22.61 13.96 -11.98
N TRP A 32 -21.99 14.64 -11.02
CA TRP A 32 -22.40 14.64 -9.61
C TRP A 32 -23.14 15.93 -9.19
N HIS A 33 -23.51 16.80 -10.12
CA HIS A 33 -24.20 18.06 -9.81
C HIS A 33 -25.53 17.79 -9.09
N PRO A 34 -25.85 18.52 -7.99
CA PRO A 34 -27.09 18.32 -7.23
C PRO A 34 -28.36 18.53 -8.07
N ASP A 35 -28.31 19.40 -9.08
CA ASP A 35 -29.45 19.64 -9.98
C ASP A 35 -29.84 18.41 -10.80
N LYS A 36 -28.86 17.55 -11.14
CA LYS A 36 -29.11 16.33 -11.93
C LYS A 36 -29.17 15.07 -11.07
N ASN A 37 -28.50 15.07 -9.93
CA ASN A 37 -28.45 13.96 -9.00
C ASN A 37 -28.61 14.46 -7.57
N ASN A 38 -29.84 14.38 -7.05
CA ASN A 38 -30.18 14.92 -5.72
C ASN A 38 -29.99 13.90 -4.58
N THR A 39 -29.26 12.80 -4.83
CA THR A 39 -28.95 11.80 -3.79
C THR A 39 -27.97 12.35 -2.75
N LEU A 40 -28.02 11.81 -1.53
CA LEU A 40 -27.04 12.12 -0.48
C LEU A 40 -25.61 11.78 -0.92
N GLU A 41 -25.45 10.68 -1.68
CA GLU A 41 -24.17 10.28 -2.24
C GLU A 41 -23.63 11.33 -3.22
N ALA A 42 -24.46 11.81 -4.15
CA ALA A 42 -24.02 12.83 -5.09
C ALA A 42 -23.61 14.13 -4.40
N LYS A 43 -24.35 14.57 -3.38
CA LYS A 43 -23.97 15.73 -2.56
C LYS A 43 -22.62 15.51 -1.87
N HIS A 44 -22.38 14.32 -1.33
CA HIS A 44 -21.12 13.98 -0.68
C HIS A 44 -19.96 13.95 -1.69
N ARG A 45 -20.12 13.23 -2.80
CA ARG A 45 -19.13 13.15 -3.90
C ARG A 45 -18.81 14.53 -4.44
N PHE A 46 -19.82 15.34 -4.74
CA PHE A 46 -19.65 16.69 -5.26
C PHE A 46 -18.89 17.60 -4.28
N ARG A 47 -19.14 17.47 -2.98
CA ARG A 47 -18.37 18.17 -1.95
C ARG A 47 -16.89 17.77 -1.98
N CYS A 48 -16.60 16.48 -2.01
CA CYS A 48 -15.22 15.99 -2.11
C CYS A 48 -14.52 16.46 -3.40
N ILE A 49 -15.22 16.42 -4.54
CA ILE A 49 -14.70 16.88 -5.83
C ILE A 49 -14.36 18.38 -5.79
N ASN A 50 -15.25 19.19 -5.20
CA ASN A 50 -14.99 20.63 -5.05
C ASN A 50 -13.81 20.90 -4.11
N GLU A 51 -13.72 20.22 -2.98
CA GLU A 51 -12.61 20.33 -2.02
C GLU A 51 -11.26 19.97 -2.68
N ALA A 52 -11.24 18.86 -3.43
CA ALA A 52 -10.07 18.41 -4.17
C ALA A 52 -9.64 19.46 -5.22
N TYR A 53 -10.58 19.93 -6.04
CA TYR A 53 -10.28 20.93 -7.06
C TYR A 53 -9.81 22.26 -6.47
N GLN A 54 -10.44 22.76 -5.39
CA GLN A 54 -10.03 24.01 -4.73
C GLN A 54 -8.60 23.94 -4.16
N THR A 55 -8.14 22.75 -3.82
CA THR A 55 -6.78 22.52 -3.34
C THR A 55 -5.81 22.37 -4.50
N LEU A 56 -6.08 21.45 -5.44
CA LEU A 56 -5.15 21.10 -6.52
C LEU A 56 -5.07 22.14 -7.64
N SER A 57 -6.11 22.96 -7.84
CA SER A 57 -6.09 24.01 -8.88
C SER A 57 -5.23 25.21 -8.51
N GLN A 58 -4.92 25.40 -7.22
CA GLN A 58 -4.14 26.53 -6.74
C GLN A 58 -2.70 26.10 -6.48
N PRO A 59 -1.68 26.67 -7.17
CA PRO A 59 -0.31 26.20 -7.06
C PRO A 59 0.23 26.13 -5.63
N THR A 60 -0.04 27.15 -4.81
CA THR A 60 0.41 27.21 -3.42
C THR A 60 -0.26 26.18 -2.52
N LYS A 61 -1.56 25.94 -2.71
CA LYS A 61 -2.30 24.91 -1.96
C LYS A 61 -1.92 23.51 -2.40
N ARG A 62 -1.73 23.31 -3.70
CA ARG A 62 -1.25 22.04 -4.27
C ARG A 62 0.11 21.70 -3.70
N GLN A 63 1.05 22.64 -3.66
CA GLN A 63 2.37 22.39 -3.07
C GLN A 63 2.30 21.95 -1.60
N ALA A 64 1.51 22.65 -0.78
CA ALA A 64 1.33 22.27 0.62
C ALA A 64 0.66 20.90 0.78
N TYR A 65 -0.32 20.60 -0.07
CA TYR A 65 -0.96 19.30 -0.15
C TYR A 65 0.01 18.19 -0.58
N ASP A 66 0.84 18.47 -1.58
CA ASP A 66 1.82 17.53 -2.11
C ASP A 66 2.83 17.12 -1.05
N LEU A 67 3.30 18.06 -0.22
CA LEU A 67 4.19 17.72 0.91
C LEU A 67 3.54 16.69 1.86
N GLN A 68 2.26 16.86 2.17
CA GLN A 68 1.52 15.91 3.01
C GLN A 68 1.25 14.59 2.28
N TYR A 69 0.88 14.66 1.00
CA TYR A 69 0.65 13.52 0.13
C TYR A 69 1.91 12.64 0.04
N TRP A 70 3.06 13.24 -0.28
CA TRP A 70 4.32 12.53 -0.38
C TRP A 70 4.79 12.01 0.97
N SER A 71 4.61 12.76 2.07
CA SER A 71 4.89 12.25 3.41
C SER A 71 4.08 10.97 3.71
N GLN A 72 2.80 10.93 3.31
CA GLN A 72 1.94 9.77 3.51
C GLN A 72 2.36 8.59 2.63
N VAL A 73 2.67 8.84 1.35
CA VAL A 73 3.12 7.81 0.41
C VAL A 73 4.47 7.23 0.85
N MET A 74 5.43 8.08 1.21
CA MET A 74 6.75 7.63 1.67
C MET A 74 6.64 6.80 2.95
N PHE A 75 5.86 7.25 3.94
CA PHE A 75 5.64 6.47 5.16
C PHE A 75 5.02 5.10 4.86
N SER A 76 4.07 5.02 3.92
CA SER A 76 3.47 3.74 3.53
C SER A 76 4.48 2.79 2.89
N GLN A 77 5.39 3.32 2.06
CA GLN A 77 6.44 2.53 1.41
C GLN A 77 7.49 2.07 2.42
N GLU A 78 7.92 2.94 3.34
CA GLU A 78 8.86 2.60 4.42
C GLU A 78 8.31 1.49 5.31
N LEU A 79 7.03 1.58 5.71
CA LEU A 79 6.39 0.53 6.49
C LEU A 79 6.32 -0.80 5.74
N GLN A 80 6.07 -0.76 4.43
CA GLN A 80 6.05 -1.96 3.60
C GLN A 80 7.44 -2.59 3.49
N ILE A 81 8.49 -1.79 3.31
CA ILE A 81 9.88 -2.26 3.31
C ILE A 81 10.22 -2.91 4.65
N LEU A 82 9.89 -2.25 5.77
CA LEU A 82 10.14 -2.77 7.10
C LEU A 82 9.41 -4.10 7.34
N GLN A 83 8.15 -4.21 6.90
CA GLN A 83 7.39 -5.47 6.98
C GLN A 83 8.07 -6.58 6.18
N GLN A 84 8.54 -6.27 4.97
CA GLN A 84 9.26 -7.23 4.13
C GLN A 84 10.57 -7.68 4.80
N GLU A 85 11.32 -6.79 5.41
CA GLU A 85 12.56 -7.12 6.14
C GLU A 85 12.29 -8.00 7.36
N ILE A 86 11.24 -7.69 8.13
CA ILE A 86 10.81 -8.50 9.28
C ILE A 86 10.44 -9.91 8.81
N GLU A 87 9.65 -10.02 7.74
CA GLU A 87 9.23 -11.29 7.18
C GLU A 87 10.43 -12.12 6.71
N GLN A 88 11.36 -11.51 5.97
CA GLN A 88 12.60 -12.16 5.55
C GLN A 88 13.42 -12.65 6.76
N THR A 89 13.51 -11.85 7.81
CA THR A 89 14.23 -12.21 9.04
C THR A 89 13.59 -13.42 9.72
N ILE A 90 12.26 -13.42 9.84
CA ILE A 90 11.51 -14.54 10.41
C ILE A 90 11.70 -15.79 9.56
N GLN A 91 11.59 -15.68 8.24
CA GLN A 91 11.75 -16.79 7.32
C GLN A 91 13.16 -17.39 7.39
N GLN A 92 14.20 -16.55 7.43
CA GLN A 92 15.57 -17.00 7.61
C GLN A 92 15.77 -17.74 8.94
N ALA A 93 15.19 -17.24 10.04
CA ALA A 93 15.25 -17.92 11.33
C ALA A 93 14.55 -19.29 11.28
N GLN A 94 13.40 -19.38 10.63
CA GLN A 94 12.66 -20.63 10.42
C GLN A 94 13.46 -21.63 9.58
N GLN A 95 14.04 -21.17 8.46
CA GLN A 95 14.88 -22.01 7.59
C GLN A 95 16.10 -22.55 8.34
N LYS A 96 16.80 -21.72 9.12
CA LYS A 96 17.92 -22.18 9.95
C LYS A 96 17.49 -23.24 10.95
N ARG A 97 16.34 -23.06 11.58
CA ARG A 97 15.78 -24.05 12.52
C ARG A 97 15.41 -25.36 11.81
N GLN A 98 14.79 -25.28 10.63
CA GLN A 98 14.43 -26.45 9.82
C GLN A 98 15.68 -27.21 9.35
N ALA A 99 16.66 -26.51 8.78
CA ALA A 99 17.92 -27.11 8.35
C ALA A 99 18.68 -27.77 9.52
N ALA A 100 18.70 -27.13 10.69
CA ALA A 100 19.28 -27.73 11.89
C ALA A 100 18.52 -29.00 12.32
N HIS A 101 17.19 -29.00 12.21
CA HIS A 101 16.37 -30.17 12.51
C HIS A 101 16.58 -31.30 11.49
N GLU A 102 16.65 -30.99 10.20
CA GLU A 102 16.93 -31.96 9.14
C GLU A 102 18.31 -32.60 9.32
N LEU A 103 19.33 -31.79 9.58
CA LEU A 103 20.67 -32.28 9.90
C LEU A 103 20.64 -33.18 11.13
N TRP A 104 19.90 -32.78 12.16
CA TRP A 104 19.74 -33.58 13.37
C TRP A 104 19.07 -34.94 13.06
N MET A 105 18.03 -34.96 12.24
CA MET A 105 17.35 -36.20 11.81
C MET A 105 18.27 -37.10 10.98
N GLN A 106 19.01 -36.54 10.02
CA GLN A 106 19.96 -37.31 9.20
C GLN A 106 21.09 -37.92 10.04
N ASN A 107 21.66 -37.14 10.96
CA ASN A 107 22.66 -37.63 11.89
C ASN A 107 22.08 -38.70 12.83
N PHE A 108 20.83 -38.55 13.25
CA PHE A 108 20.15 -39.55 14.06
C PHE A 108 19.91 -40.87 13.28
N GLU A 109 19.39 -40.80 12.06
CA GLU A 109 19.14 -41.96 11.19
C GLU A 109 20.43 -42.71 10.86
N THR A 110 21.50 -42.00 10.52
CA THR A 110 22.82 -42.61 10.24
C THR A 110 23.40 -43.30 11.47
N MET A 111 23.31 -42.68 12.66
CA MET A 111 23.72 -43.31 13.92
C MET A 111 22.91 -44.57 14.21
N TRP A 112 21.58 -44.52 14.01
CA TRP A 112 20.70 -45.65 14.24
C TRP A 112 20.98 -46.80 13.27
N ALA A 113 21.16 -46.53 11.97
CA ALA A 113 21.51 -47.51 10.94
C ALA A 113 22.85 -48.21 11.23
N ASN A 114 23.89 -47.46 11.61
CA ASN A 114 25.19 -48.05 11.96
C ASN A 114 25.14 -48.92 13.21
N LYS A 115 24.41 -48.49 14.24
CA LYS A 115 24.28 -49.23 15.50
C LYS A 115 23.46 -50.52 15.34
N MET A 116 22.41 -50.48 14.53
CA MET A 116 21.58 -51.66 14.23
C MET A 116 22.27 -52.62 13.25
N GLY A 117 23.01 -52.11 12.26
CA GLY A 117 23.79 -52.96 11.34
C GLY A 117 24.88 -53.79 12.04
N GLN A 118 25.43 -53.30 13.16
CA GLN A 118 26.38 -54.06 13.99
C GLN A 118 25.70 -55.01 14.99
N ALA A 119 24.42 -54.82 15.30
CA ALA A 119 23.69 -55.66 16.25
C ALA A 119 23.08 -56.92 15.60
N TYR A 120 23.06 -56.99 14.26
CA TYR A 120 22.47 -58.09 13.48
C TYR A 120 23.46 -58.79 12.52
N ALA A 121 24.77 -58.59 12.70
CA ALA A 121 25.85 -59.31 12.03
C ALA A 121 26.63 -60.15 13.04
#